data_AF-A0A7V6NET1-F1
#
_entry.id   AF-A0A7V6NET1-F1
#
_cell.length_a   1.000
_cell.length_b   1.000
_cell.length_c   1.000
_cell.angle_alpha   90.00
_cell.angle_beta   90.00
_cell.angle_gamma   90.00
#
_symmetry.space_group_name_H-M   'P 1'
#
loop_
_entity.id
_entity.type
_entity.pdbx_description
1 polymer ?
#
loop_
_entity_poly.entity_id
_entity_poly.type
_entity_poly.pdbx_seq_one_letter_code
_entity_poly.pdbx_strand_id
1 'polypeptide(L)'
;MAKQKYKRLWIAAGIALLLLLGMRQLPLYKRAEPRPFEGAYWYNPYEQVHAGEGRLHGEQLANGGEQLAKGGEQVANGGEQVAKGGEQVANGGEQVANGGEQVANGGEQVAKGGEQVANGGEQVANGGEQLANGSEQVANGGKRWLRANFHAHSNAWGGLTSGRKNTVDDILFIYDSLGYDIIGISDYQHITLEEGVWENEQTGSRMLTIPVYEHGYNIKKTHQGVIGARKVYWNDYILPQTRSQKQHVIKKLKEHGRLVVLHHPDWIGGYNKRDMRSLTGYDLFEVLNDFWISEDLWDVALSAGRPVMLLAGDDAHNVFKPTDIARDFTMVFGDAGAVVDAPLIPESVGGGDELCLSVAEDVYKALEAGTSYGVEVTERLAYGTVAQKRAGLDALPVLESCRIYADTLEVTLSGKARKFRFIGQDGRVLKEVEAMPERAEEGDGQTQEETAEGGRLAGGSEGEGESEGEGEGEGEGEGEDAGGVSAFYILRAEDTYVRVKVCLPDSTHLYLNPVMRTKTKGMKPVMPEIRKYRLFTIFGHD
;
A
#
# COMPACT_ATOMS: atom_id res chain seq x y z
N MET A 1 -6.31 50.27 40.29
CA MET A 1 -5.26 49.44 39.64
C MET A 1 -4.82 48.22 40.46
N ALA A 2 -4.53 48.33 41.77
CA ALA A 2 -4.05 47.20 42.58
C ALA A 2 -5.02 45.98 42.63
N LYS A 3 -6.33 46.21 42.88
CA LYS A 3 -7.34 45.13 42.94
C LYS A 3 -7.44 44.28 41.65
N GLN A 4 -7.18 44.87 40.49
CA GLN A 4 -7.26 44.19 39.20
C GLN A 4 -6.00 43.35 38.89
N LYS A 5 -4.83 43.78 39.39
CA LYS A 5 -3.60 42.96 39.39
C LYS A 5 -3.74 41.73 40.28
N TYR A 6 -4.29 41.87 41.49
CA TYR A 6 -4.53 40.73 42.39
C TYR A 6 -5.53 39.72 41.80
N LYS A 7 -6.61 40.17 41.15
CA LYS A 7 -7.56 39.28 40.49
C LYS A 7 -6.91 38.46 39.36
N ARG A 8 -6.05 39.07 38.54
CA ARG A 8 -5.28 38.36 37.50
C ARG A 8 -4.29 37.37 38.09
N LEU A 9 -3.64 37.72 39.20
CA LEU A 9 -2.70 36.83 39.91
C LEU A 9 -3.40 35.60 40.50
N TRP A 10 -4.58 35.77 41.11
CA TRP A 10 -5.38 34.68 41.66
C TRP A 10 -5.97 33.77 40.58
N ILE A 11 -6.38 34.33 39.44
CA ILE A 11 -6.81 33.54 38.28
C ILE A 11 -5.62 32.73 37.73
N ALA A 12 -4.44 33.34 37.56
CA ALA A 12 -3.24 32.63 37.13
C ALA A 12 -2.80 31.55 38.12
N ALA A 13 -2.88 31.82 39.42
CA ALA A 13 -2.58 30.84 40.47
C ALA A 13 -3.61 29.70 40.53
N GLY A 14 -4.89 29.98 40.31
CA GLY A 14 -5.96 28.98 40.21
C GLY A 14 -5.80 28.08 38.98
N ILE A 15 -5.44 28.66 37.83
CA ILE A 15 -5.09 27.91 36.61
C ILE A 15 -3.84 27.06 36.86
N ALA A 16 -2.80 27.62 37.47
CA ALA A 16 -1.58 26.87 37.81
C ALA A 16 -1.85 25.72 38.79
N LEU A 17 -2.71 25.91 39.78
CA LEU A 17 -3.10 24.87 40.73
C LEU A 17 -3.93 23.76 40.07
N LEU A 18 -4.86 24.11 39.16
CA LEU A 18 -5.63 23.13 38.38
C LEU A 18 -4.73 22.36 37.41
N LEU A 19 -3.77 23.03 36.78
CA LEU A 19 -2.73 22.38 35.97
C LEU A 19 -1.86 21.45 36.81
N LEU A 20 -1.44 21.87 38.01
CA LEU A 20 -0.66 21.04 38.94
C LEU A 20 -1.45 19.83 39.47
N LEU A 21 -2.73 20.00 39.80
CA LEU A 21 -3.61 18.91 40.22
C LEU A 21 -3.91 17.93 39.07
N GLY A 22 -4.08 18.45 37.84
CA GLY A 22 -4.20 17.63 36.64
C GLY A 22 -2.92 16.85 36.31
N MET A 23 -1.75 17.47 36.51
CA MET A 23 -0.45 16.81 36.34
C MET A 23 -0.20 15.70 37.38
N ARG A 24 -0.72 15.86 38.61
CA ARG A 24 -0.54 14.89 39.70
C ARG A 24 -1.35 13.60 39.52
N GLN A 25 -2.32 13.57 38.61
CA GLN A 25 -3.13 12.40 38.25
C GLN A 25 -2.66 11.72 36.96
N LEU A 26 -1.53 12.14 36.37
CA LEU A 26 -1.05 11.56 35.13
C LEU A 26 -0.43 10.18 35.39
N PRO A 27 -0.89 9.13 34.67
CA PRO A 27 -0.40 7.79 34.88
C PRO A 27 1.09 7.72 34.49
N LEU A 28 1.91 7.33 35.46
CA LEU A 28 3.33 7.07 35.25
C LEU A 28 3.52 5.60 34.85
N TYR A 29 4.26 5.39 33.76
CA TYR A 29 4.62 4.08 33.25
C TYR A 29 6.12 3.82 33.39
N LYS A 30 6.46 2.61 33.83
CA LYS A 30 7.84 2.11 33.84
C LYS A 30 8.28 1.92 32.39
N ARG A 31 9.53 2.31 32.11
CA ARG A 31 10.14 2.12 30.79
C ARG A 31 10.44 0.64 30.61
N ALA A 32 10.10 0.09 29.45
CA ALA A 32 10.58 -1.22 29.07
C ALA A 32 12.04 -1.09 28.66
N GLU A 33 12.93 -1.84 29.30
CA GLU A 33 14.34 -1.87 28.88
C GLU A 33 14.45 -2.51 27.47
N PRO A 34 15.41 -2.05 26.65
CA PRO A 34 15.75 -2.70 25.40
C PRO A 34 16.18 -4.14 25.66
N ARG A 35 15.56 -5.09 24.96
CA ARG A 35 15.91 -6.52 25.03
C ARG A 35 15.88 -7.07 23.62
N PRO A 36 17.01 -7.04 22.89
CA PRO A 36 17.07 -7.53 21.52
C PRO A 36 16.51 -8.95 21.40
N PHE A 37 15.99 -9.29 20.22
CA PHE A 37 15.45 -10.62 19.96
C PHE A 37 16.53 -11.70 20.14
N GLU A 38 16.14 -12.81 20.76
CA GLU A 38 17.06 -13.90 21.09
C GLU A 38 16.36 -15.27 20.98
N GLY A 39 17.15 -16.32 20.84
CA GLY A 39 16.68 -17.71 20.82
C GLY A 39 17.30 -18.54 19.70
N ALA A 40 17.05 -19.84 19.74
CA ALA A 40 17.62 -20.78 18.77
C ALA A 40 16.89 -20.78 17.42
N TYR A 41 15.67 -20.26 17.37
CA TYR A 41 14.80 -20.31 16.19
C TYR A 41 14.65 -18.94 15.54
N TRP A 42 14.13 -18.95 14.31
CA TRP A 42 13.69 -17.76 13.59
C TRP A 42 12.17 -17.78 13.46
N TYR A 43 11.54 -16.66 13.75
CA TYR A 43 10.19 -16.37 13.32
C TYR A 43 10.26 -15.75 11.93
N ASN A 44 9.57 -16.36 10.97
CA ASN A 44 9.44 -15.85 9.61
C ASN A 44 7.96 -15.57 9.33
N PRO A 45 7.56 -14.29 9.16
CA PRO A 45 6.16 -13.96 8.90
C PRO A 45 5.66 -14.46 7.53
N TYR A 46 6.56 -14.88 6.63
CA TYR A 46 6.25 -15.32 5.28
C TYR A 46 6.31 -16.85 5.11
N GLU A 47 6.34 -17.62 6.21
CA GLU A 47 6.43 -19.09 6.16
C GLU A 47 5.28 -19.73 5.36
N GLN A 48 4.14 -19.03 5.20
CA GLN A 48 2.99 -19.48 4.41
C GLN A 48 2.98 -18.98 2.95
N VAL A 49 3.96 -18.17 2.53
CA VAL A 49 4.02 -17.57 1.19
C VAL A 49 4.88 -18.47 0.28
N HIS A 50 4.23 -19.37 -0.47
CA HIS A 50 4.88 -20.28 -1.40
C HIS A 50 4.08 -20.41 -2.70
N ALA A 51 4.67 -20.06 -3.83
CA ALA A 51 4.08 -20.25 -5.17
C ALA A 51 4.14 -21.72 -5.70
N GLY A 52 4.55 -22.69 -4.88
CA GLY A 52 5.22 -23.91 -5.36
C GLY A 52 4.37 -25.05 -5.96
N GLU A 53 3.07 -25.13 -5.72
CA GLU A 53 2.29 -26.33 -6.13
C GLU A 53 1.15 -26.07 -7.14
N GLY A 54 0.71 -24.82 -7.34
CA GLY A 54 -0.36 -24.46 -8.29
C GLY A 54 0.07 -23.68 -9.54
N ARG A 55 1.35 -23.29 -9.63
CA ARG A 55 1.88 -22.33 -10.61
C ARG A 55 1.62 -22.69 -12.08
N LEU A 56 1.83 -23.95 -12.48
CA LEU A 56 1.70 -24.35 -13.88
C LEU A 56 0.26 -24.27 -14.44
N HIS A 57 -0.74 -24.61 -13.62
CA HIS A 57 -2.15 -24.53 -14.05
C HIS A 57 -2.69 -23.09 -13.91
N GLY A 58 -2.25 -22.35 -12.88
CA GLY A 58 -2.59 -20.94 -12.69
C GLY A 58 -2.02 -20.03 -13.77
N GLU A 59 -0.76 -20.21 -14.15
CA GLU A 59 -0.12 -19.45 -15.24
C GLU A 59 -0.82 -19.69 -16.58
N GLN A 60 -1.20 -20.94 -16.90
CA GLN A 60 -1.92 -21.24 -18.13
C GLN A 60 -3.29 -20.56 -18.20
N LEU A 61 -4.01 -20.52 -17.08
CA LEU A 61 -5.32 -19.89 -17.00
C LEU A 61 -5.23 -18.35 -16.93
N ALA A 62 -4.25 -17.79 -16.21
CA ALA A 62 -3.98 -16.35 -16.16
C ALA A 62 -3.59 -15.82 -17.55
N ASN A 63 -2.69 -16.53 -18.26
CA ASN A 63 -2.35 -16.22 -19.64
C ASN A 63 -3.58 -16.29 -20.57
N GLY A 64 -4.47 -17.26 -20.34
CA GLY A 64 -5.75 -17.36 -21.05
C GLY A 64 -6.69 -16.19 -20.77
N GLY A 65 -6.77 -15.73 -19.51
CA GLY A 65 -7.56 -14.56 -19.10
C GLY A 65 -7.01 -13.25 -19.69
N GLU A 66 -5.69 -13.07 -19.70
CA GLU A 66 -5.04 -11.89 -20.29
C GLU A 66 -5.23 -11.85 -21.82
N GLN A 67 -5.16 -13.01 -22.49
CA GLN A 67 -5.49 -13.13 -23.92
C GLN A 67 -6.95 -12.80 -24.20
N LEU A 68 -7.86 -13.23 -23.32
CA LEU A 68 -9.28 -12.90 -23.42
C LEU A 68 -9.52 -11.40 -23.26
N ALA A 69 -8.82 -10.76 -22.30
CA ALA A 69 -8.92 -9.33 -22.04
C ALA A 69 -8.45 -8.50 -23.23
N LYS A 70 -7.26 -8.82 -23.77
CA LYS A 70 -6.75 -8.21 -25.00
C LYS A 70 -7.67 -8.42 -26.20
N GLY A 71 -8.29 -9.60 -26.31
CA GLY A 71 -9.31 -9.88 -27.33
C GLY A 71 -10.56 -9.02 -27.16
N GLY A 72 -11.03 -8.83 -25.93
CA GLY A 72 -12.16 -7.96 -25.58
C GLY A 72 -11.91 -6.50 -25.96
N GLU A 73 -10.72 -5.96 -25.62
CA GLU A 73 -10.31 -4.60 -26.02
C GLU A 73 -10.25 -4.43 -27.54
N GLN A 74 -9.73 -5.43 -28.28
CA GLN A 74 -9.68 -5.39 -29.74
C GLN A 74 -11.08 -5.38 -30.36
N VAL A 75 -12.00 -6.18 -29.82
CA VAL A 75 -13.41 -6.19 -30.24
C VAL A 75 -14.07 -4.84 -29.93
N ALA A 76 -13.78 -4.26 -28.77
CA ALA A 76 -14.34 -2.96 -28.39
C ALA A 76 -13.89 -1.83 -29.32
N ASN A 77 -12.59 -1.79 -29.62
CA ASN A 77 -12.01 -0.86 -30.59
C ASN A 77 -12.59 -1.05 -32.00
N GLY A 78 -12.84 -2.30 -32.42
CA GLY A 78 -13.52 -2.60 -33.68
C GLY A 78 -14.96 -2.11 -33.72
N GLY A 79 -15.70 -2.27 -32.61
CA GLY A 79 -17.06 -1.75 -32.44
C GLY A 79 -17.13 -0.23 -32.59
N GLU A 80 -16.20 0.51 -31.97
CA GLU A 80 -16.09 1.96 -32.15
C GLU A 80 -15.82 2.37 -33.60
N GLN A 81 -14.94 1.65 -34.31
CA GLN A 81 -14.63 1.95 -35.71
C GLN A 81 -15.84 1.72 -36.62
N VAL A 82 -16.60 0.64 -36.37
CA VAL A 82 -17.85 0.36 -37.07
C VAL A 82 -18.88 1.46 -36.80
N ALA A 83 -18.97 1.94 -35.55
CA ALA A 83 -19.86 3.04 -35.21
C ALA A 83 -19.52 4.34 -35.94
N LYS A 84 -18.23 4.72 -35.94
CA LYS A 84 -17.72 5.89 -36.70
C LYS A 84 -17.97 5.74 -38.21
N GLY A 85 -17.82 4.54 -38.76
CA GLY A 85 -18.15 4.25 -40.16
C GLY A 85 -19.65 4.39 -40.46
N GLY A 86 -20.51 3.93 -39.55
CA GLY A 86 -21.96 4.09 -39.63
C GLY A 86 -22.39 5.56 -39.66
N GLU A 87 -21.79 6.40 -38.81
CA GLU A 87 -22.01 7.85 -38.82
C GLU A 87 -21.55 8.51 -40.13
N GLN A 88 -20.38 8.12 -40.65
CA GLN A 88 -19.88 8.64 -41.93
C GLN A 88 -20.79 8.28 -43.11
N VAL A 89 -21.32 7.05 -43.13
CA VAL A 89 -22.28 6.59 -44.14
C VAL A 89 -23.61 7.35 -44.02
N ALA A 90 -24.09 7.61 -42.80
CA ALA A 90 -25.27 8.43 -42.57
C ALA A 90 -25.08 9.87 -43.08
N ASN A 91 -23.94 10.49 -42.77
CA ASN A 91 -23.58 11.84 -43.21
C ASN A 91 -23.40 11.93 -44.75
N GLY A 92 -22.86 10.89 -45.39
CA GLY A 92 -22.77 10.81 -46.86
C GLY A 92 -24.13 10.59 -47.53
N GLY A 93 -25.04 9.87 -46.87
CA GLY A 93 -26.43 9.67 -47.31
C GLY A 93 -27.27 10.95 -47.27
N GLU A 94 -26.97 11.85 -46.33
CA GLU A 94 -27.58 13.20 -46.25
C GLU A 94 -27.22 14.08 -47.47
N GLN A 95 -26.12 13.76 -48.17
CA GLN A 95 -25.65 14.50 -49.35
C GLN A 95 -26.26 14.00 -50.68
N VAL A 96 -27.01 12.89 -50.72
CA VAL A 96 -27.57 12.27 -51.95
C VAL A 96 -29.07 12.00 -51.80
N ALA A 97 -29.93 12.83 -52.41
CA ALA A 97 -31.38 12.73 -52.22
C ALA A 97 -32.08 11.67 -53.11
N ASN A 98 -33.11 11.05 -52.51
CA ASN A 98 -34.06 10.01 -52.94
C ASN A 98 -33.72 8.53 -52.67
N GLY A 99 -32.54 8.22 -52.11
CA GLY A 99 -32.24 6.92 -51.46
C GLY A 99 -31.80 7.04 -49.99
N GLY A 100 -31.67 8.26 -49.47
CA GLY A 100 -30.96 8.58 -48.23
C GLY A 100 -31.61 8.09 -46.94
N GLU A 101 -32.94 7.93 -46.88
CA GLU A 101 -33.62 7.55 -45.63
C GLU A 101 -33.34 6.09 -45.21
N GLN A 102 -33.26 5.16 -46.18
CA GLN A 102 -32.89 3.77 -45.89
C GLN A 102 -31.40 3.62 -45.52
N VAL A 103 -30.54 4.42 -46.14
CA VAL A 103 -29.09 4.42 -45.87
C VAL A 103 -28.78 5.06 -44.51
N ALA A 104 -29.44 6.17 -44.17
CA ALA A 104 -29.32 6.81 -42.85
C ALA A 104 -29.82 5.89 -41.74
N ASN A 105 -31.00 5.25 -41.92
CA ASN A 105 -31.50 4.27 -40.98
C ASN A 105 -30.57 3.05 -40.85
N GLY A 106 -29.97 2.60 -41.95
CA GLY A 106 -28.94 1.55 -41.93
C GLY A 106 -27.67 1.96 -41.19
N GLY A 107 -27.19 3.19 -41.40
CA GLY A 107 -26.03 3.75 -40.70
C GLY A 107 -26.26 3.88 -39.19
N GLU A 108 -27.45 4.31 -38.78
CA GLU A 108 -27.82 4.43 -37.37
C GLU A 108 -27.96 3.06 -36.69
N GLN A 109 -28.46 2.04 -37.41
CA GLN A 109 -28.47 0.65 -36.93
C GLN A 109 -27.06 0.07 -36.79
N VAL A 110 -26.15 0.38 -37.73
CA VAL A 110 -24.74 -0.02 -37.65
C VAL A 110 -24.03 0.67 -36.49
N ALA A 111 -24.32 1.94 -36.23
CA ALA A 111 -23.77 2.67 -35.09
C ALA A 111 -24.20 2.06 -33.75
N LYS A 112 -25.50 1.80 -33.58
CA LYS A 112 -26.04 1.10 -32.40
C LYS A 112 -25.46 -0.32 -32.25
N GLY A 113 -25.25 -1.02 -33.36
CA GLY A 113 -24.58 -2.33 -33.36
C GLY A 113 -23.12 -2.23 -32.93
N GLY A 114 -22.40 -1.19 -33.37
CA GLY A 114 -21.01 -0.90 -32.97
C GLY A 114 -20.88 -0.59 -31.48
N GLU A 115 -21.78 0.22 -30.92
CA GLU A 115 -21.85 0.48 -29.47
C GLU A 115 -22.16 -0.79 -28.67
N GLN A 116 -23.08 -1.64 -29.13
CA GLN A 116 -23.37 -2.92 -28.48
C GLN A 116 -22.16 -3.86 -28.49
N VAL A 117 -21.41 -3.91 -29.58
CA VAL A 117 -20.17 -4.68 -29.69
C VAL A 117 -19.08 -4.10 -28.79
N ALA A 118 -19.00 -2.77 -28.67
CA ALA A 118 -18.07 -2.09 -27.77
C ALA A 118 -18.33 -2.48 -26.30
N ASN A 119 -19.59 -2.35 -25.86
CA ASN A 119 -20.00 -2.74 -24.51
C ASN A 119 -19.79 -4.25 -24.27
N GLY A 120 -20.03 -5.10 -25.27
CA GLY A 120 -19.76 -6.53 -25.19
C GLY A 120 -18.26 -6.85 -25.07
N GLY A 121 -17.40 -6.11 -25.77
CA GLY A 121 -15.95 -6.22 -25.67
C GLY A 121 -15.42 -5.83 -24.29
N GLU A 122 -15.96 -4.76 -23.71
CA GLU A 122 -15.65 -4.33 -22.33
C GLU A 122 -16.09 -5.38 -21.29
N GLN A 123 -17.28 -5.97 -21.45
CA GLN A 123 -17.74 -7.07 -20.59
C GLN A 123 -16.85 -8.31 -20.69
N VAL A 124 -16.37 -8.66 -21.89
CA VAL A 124 -15.42 -9.77 -22.09
C VAL A 124 -14.07 -9.44 -21.47
N ALA A 125 -13.61 -8.20 -21.55
CA ALA A 125 -12.37 -7.76 -20.92
C ALA A 125 -12.44 -7.92 -19.40
N ASN A 126 -13.51 -7.41 -18.79
CA ASN A 126 -13.78 -7.57 -17.36
C ASN A 126 -13.88 -9.05 -16.96
N GLY A 127 -14.53 -9.88 -17.78
CA GLY A 127 -14.61 -11.33 -17.57
C GLY A 127 -13.25 -12.04 -17.67
N GLY A 128 -12.38 -11.58 -18.57
CA GLY A 128 -11.00 -12.06 -18.70
C GLY A 128 -10.15 -11.73 -17.47
N GLU A 129 -10.28 -10.50 -16.95
CA GLU A 129 -9.64 -10.10 -15.69
C GLU A 129 -10.15 -10.91 -14.49
N GLN A 130 -11.47 -11.12 -14.40
CA GLN A 130 -12.06 -11.95 -13.36
C GLN A 130 -11.57 -13.40 -13.42
N LEU A 131 -11.42 -13.96 -14.62
CA LEU A 131 -10.89 -15.31 -14.82
C LEU A 131 -9.41 -15.40 -14.43
N ALA A 132 -8.59 -14.42 -14.82
CA ALA A 132 -7.18 -14.36 -14.44
C ALA A 132 -7.03 -14.29 -12.90
N ASN A 133 -7.81 -13.41 -12.26
CA ASN A 133 -7.86 -13.29 -10.81
C ASN A 133 -8.30 -14.58 -10.12
N GLY A 134 -9.38 -15.22 -10.61
CA GLY A 134 -9.87 -16.49 -10.05
C GLY A 134 -8.89 -17.65 -10.24
N SER A 135 -8.10 -17.62 -11.30
CA SER A 135 -7.10 -18.65 -11.58
C SER A 135 -5.86 -18.51 -10.70
N GLU A 136 -5.43 -17.28 -10.44
CA GLU A 136 -4.39 -16.97 -9.45
C GLU A 136 -4.85 -17.37 -8.04
N GLN A 137 -6.13 -17.15 -7.71
CA GLN A 137 -6.72 -17.60 -6.44
C GLN A 137 -6.67 -19.11 -6.30
N VAL A 138 -7.11 -19.88 -7.31
CA VAL A 138 -7.08 -21.35 -7.26
C VAL A 138 -5.66 -21.88 -7.12
N ALA A 139 -4.68 -21.29 -7.82
CA ALA A 139 -3.29 -21.71 -7.76
C ALA A 139 -2.65 -21.51 -6.37
N ASN A 140 -3.11 -20.54 -5.61
CA ASN A 140 -2.58 -20.19 -4.28
C ASN A 140 -3.52 -20.60 -3.12
N GLY A 141 -4.48 -21.50 -3.36
CA GLY A 141 -5.40 -21.97 -2.31
C GLY A 141 -6.33 -20.87 -1.77
N GLY A 142 -6.71 -19.92 -2.62
CA GLY A 142 -7.56 -18.76 -2.33
C GLY A 142 -6.78 -17.50 -1.92
N LYS A 143 -5.50 -17.61 -1.59
CA LYS A 143 -4.71 -16.48 -1.05
C LYS A 143 -3.91 -15.75 -2.11
N ARG A 144 -3.88 -14.42 -2.05
CA ARG A 144 -3.00 -13.59 -2.90
C ARG A 144 -2.51 -12.37 -2.14
N TRP A 145 -1.68 -11.56 -2.78
CA TRP A 145 -1.36 -10.24 -2.29
C TRP A 145 -2.53 -9.28 -2.55
N LEU A 146 -3.04 -8.71 -1.48
CA LEU A 146 -4.13 -7.73 -1.47
C LEU A 146 -3.54 -6.33 -1.27
N ARG A 147 -3.85 -5.40 -2.16
CA ARG A 147 -3.39 -4.01 -2.09
C ARG A 147 -4.26 -3.24 -1.10
N ALA A 148 -3.64 -2.66 -0.08
CA ALA A 148 -4.34 -2.03 1.03
C ALA A 148 -3.82 -0.63 1.33
N ASN A 149 -4.74 0.31 1.58
CA ASN A 149 -4.43 1.58 2.25
C ASN A 149 -5.28 1.74 3.51
N PHE A 150 -4.66 2.21 4.58
CA PHE A 150 -5.31 2.46 5.87
C PHE A 150 -5.16 3.90 6.34
N HIS A 151 -4.59 4.78 5.51
CA HIS A 151 -4.31 6.15 5.85
C HIS A 151 -4.79 7.11 4.75
N ALA A 152 -6.01 7.61 4.93
CA ALA A 152 -6.63 8.60 4.06
C ALA A 152 -7.65 9.41 4.87
N HIS A 153 -7.84 10.68 4.51
CA HIS A 153 -8.70 11.61 5.23
C HIS A 153 -9.79 12.19 4.33
N SER A 154 -11.02 12.12 4.82
CA SER A 154 -12.21 12.68 4.19
C SER A 154 -12.52 14.08 4.75
N ASN A 155 -13.62 14.67 4.29
CA ASN A 155 -14.14 15.94 4.76
C ASN A 155 -14.88 15.85 6.11
N ALA A 156 -14.50 14.90 6.97
CA ALA A 156 -15.00 14.77 8.32
C ALA A 156 -15.00 16.11 9.09
N TRP A 157 -15.90 16.22 10.07
CA TRP A 157 -16.10 17.44 10.85
C TRP A 157 -16.52 18.66 10.03
N GLY A 158 -17.21 18.45 8.90
CA GLY A 158 -17.58 19.53 7.97
C GLY A 158 -16.36 20.22 7.36
N GLY A 159 -15.27 19.45 7.17
CA GLY A 159 -14.00 19.96 6.67
C GLY A 159 -13.26 20.84 7.67
N LEU A 160 -13.40 20.64 8.98
CA LEU A 160 -12.59 21.35 9.99
C LEU A 160 -11.16 20.80 10.08
N THR A 161 -10.97 19.51 9.79
CA THR A 161 -9.69 18.81 9.79
C THR A 161 -9.06 18.80 8.40
N SER A 162 -7.87 18.23 8.22
CA SER A 162 -7.34 17.99 6.88
C SER A 162 -8.19 16.92 6.16
N GLY A 163 -8.14 16.83 4.81
CA GLY A 163 -9.02 15.94 4.03
C GLY A 163 -10.28 16.61 3.45
N ARG A 164 -10.48 17.91 3.75
CA ARG A 164 -11.66 18.74 3.43
C ARG A 164 -12.19 18.68 2.00
N LYS A 165 -11.34 18.32 1.04
CA LYS A 165 -11.68 18.29 -0.39
C LYS A 165 -12.30 16.96 -0.81
N ASN A 166 -12.10 15.91 -0.04
CA ASN A 166 -12.49 14.55 -0.39
C ASN A 166 -13.80 14.23 0.32
N THR A 167 -14.83 13.81 -0.41
CA THR A 167 -15.92 13.05 0.19
C THR A 167 -15.46 11.61 0.47
N VAL A 168 -16.24 10.85 1.23
CA VAL A 168 -16.00 9.41 1.42
C VAL A 168 -16.04 8.70 0.06
N ASP A 169 -17.03 9.01 -0.77
CA ASP A 169 -17.19 8.40 -2.10
C ASP A 169 -16.02 8.73 -3.02
N ASP A 170 -15.50 9.97 -3.02
CA ASP A 170 -14.33 10.33 -3.83
C ASP A 170 -13.12 9.44 -3.50
N ILE A 171 -12.92 9.13 -2.21
CA ILE A 171 -11.84 8.25 -1.77
C ILE A 171 -12.11 6.83 -2.26
N LEU A 172 -13.31 6.30 -2.01
CA LEU A 172 -13.66 4.92 -2.40
C LEU A 172 -13.50 4.72 -3.92
N PHE A 173 -14.06 5.60 -4.75
CA PHE A 173 -13.96 5.50 -6.20
C PHE A 173 -12.53 5.65 -6.71
N ILE A 174 -11.71 6.53 -6.13
CA ILE A 174 -10.32 6.70 -6.58
C ILE A 174 -9.47 5.47 -6.20
N TYR A 175 -9.57 4.96 -4.98
CA TYR A 175 -8.82 3.76 -4.59
C TYR A 175 -9.32 2.51 -5.33
N ASP A 176 -10.60 2.42 -5.66
CA ASP A 176 -11.16 1.40 -6.54
C ASP A 176 -10.61 1.49 -7.97
N SER A 177 -10.51 2.70 -8.54
CA SER A 177 -9.92 2.89 -9.87
C SER A 177 -8.41 2.61 -9.92
N LEU A 178 -7.73 2.66 -8.77
CA LEU A 178 -6.36 2.19 -8.58
C LEU A 178 -6.31 0.69 -8.25
N GLY A 179 -7.47 0.04 -8.17
CA GLY A 179 -7.77 -1.33 -7.75
C GLY A 179 -7.02 -1.77 -6.51
N TYR A 180 -7.28 -1.04 -5.44
CA TYR A 180 -7.06 -1.50 -4.08
C TYR A 180 -8.11 -2.54 -3.74
N ASP A 181 -7.71 -3.51 -2.92
CA ASP A 181 -8.60 -4.56 -2.41
C ASP A 181 -9.16 -4.18 -1.03
N ILE A 182 -8.42 -3.36 -0.28
CA ILE A 182 -8.71 -3.03 1.12
C ILE A 182 -8.56 -1.52 1.32
N ILE A 183 -9.53 -0.90 2.00
CA ILE A 183 -9.49 0.52 2.36
C ILE A 183 -9.89 0.76 3.81
N GLY A 184 -9.13 1.63 4.46
CA GLY A 184 -9.50 2.30 5.70
C GLY A 184 -9.41 3.82 5.53
N ILE A 185 -10.48 4.53 5.89
CA ILE A 185 -10.48 6.00 6.00
C ILE A 185 -10.24 6.34 7.46
N SER A 186 -9.09 6.96 7.76
CA SER A 186 -8.55 7.15 9.09
C SER A 186 -8.80 8.57 9.62
N ASP A 187 -10.02 9.06 9.49
CA ASP A 187 -10.34 10.44 9.87
C ASP A 187 -9.98 10.74 11.33
N TYR A 188 -9.55 11.98 11.56
CA TYR A 188 -9.15 12.47 12.88
C TYR A 188 -10.26 12.26 13.92
N GLN A 189 -10.01 11.34 14.87
CA GLN A 189 -10.92 10.99 15.96
C GLN A 189 -12.35 10.64 15.48
N HIS A 190 -12.46 10.05 14.29
CA HIS A 190 -13.74 9.66 13.71
C HIS A 190 -13.60 8.32 13.00
N ILE A 191 -14.51 7.39 13.27
CA ILE A 191 -14.58 6.12 12.54
C ILE A 191 -15.59 6.34 11.43
N THR A 192 -15.10 6.38 10.19
CA THR A 192 -15.89 6.76 9.01
C THR A 192 -16.52 5.57 8.32
N LEU A 193 -15.76 4.48 8.20
CA LEU A 193 -16.22 3.24 7.58
C LEU A 193 -16.53 2.19 8.65
N GLU A 194 -17.57 1.39 8.39
CA GLU A 194 -17.82 0.15 9.13
C GLU A 194 -17.04 -1.00 8.48
N GLU A 195 -16.90 -2.11 9.20
CA GLU A 195 -16.31 -3.33 8.64
C GLU A 195 -17.32 -3.99 7.69
N GLY A 196 -16.93 -4.22 6.44
CA GLY A 196 -17.82 -4.78 5.43
C GLY A 196 -17.20 -4.78 4.04
N VAL A 197 -18.02 -4.97 3.01
CA VAL A 197 -17.60 -4.86 1.61
C VAL A 197 -18.35 -3.71 0.96
N TRP A 198 -17.60 -2.80 0.37
CA TRP A 198 -18.12 -1.78 -0.53
C TRP A 198 -18.10 -2.33 -1.96
N GLU A 199 -19.17 -2.10 -2.71
CA GLU A 199 -19.30 -2.51 -4.10
C GLU A 199 -19.51 -1.27 -4.97
N ASN A 200 -18.73 -1.16 -6.03
CA ASN A 200 -18.92 -0.15 -7.04
C ASN A 200 -20.06 -0.58 -7.97
N GLU A 201 -21.21 0.08 -7.90
CA GLU A 201 -22.37 -0.25 -8.72
C GLU A 201 -22.13 -0.09 -10.24
N GLN A 202 -21.11 0.69 -10.64
CA GLN A 202 -20.82 0.97 -12.05
C GLN A 202 -19.96 -0.13 -12.69
N THR A 203 -18.98 -0.65 -11.94
CA THR A 203 -17.98 -1.60 -12.43
C THR A 203 -18.18 -3.02 -11.89
N GLY A 204 -18.95 -3.17 -10.80
CA GLY A 204 -19.09 -4.41 -10.04
C GLY A 204 -17.86 -4.78 -9.21
N SER A 205 -16.85 -3.91 -9.13
CA SER A 205 -15.67 -4.15 -8.29
C SER A 205 -16.01 -4.04 -6.81
N ARG A 206 -15.23 -4.74 -5.97
CA ARG A 206 -15.47 -4.85 -4.53
C ARG A 206 -14.21 -4.53 -3.74
N MET A 207 -14.39 -3.85 -2.63
CA MET A 207 -13.32 -3.51 -1.68
C MET A 207 -13.73 -3.83 -0.25
N LEU A 208 -12.85 -4.48 0.50
CA LEU A 208 -13.02 -4.69 1.93
C LEU A 208 -12.80 -3.37 2.67
N THR A 209 -13.82 -2.89 3.38
CA THR A 209 -13.74 -1.72 4.23
C THR A 209 -13.35 -2.13 5.64
N ILE A 210 -12.34 -1.45 6.21
CA ILE A 210 -11.87 -1.70 7.57
C ILE A 210 -12.05 -0.41 8.40
N PRO A 211 -12.67 -0.49 9.60
CA PRO A 211 -12.85 0.67 10.45
C PRO A 211 -11.50 1.13 11.01
N VAL A 212 -11.10 2.35 10.67
CA VAL A 212 -9.87 3.00 11.12
C VAL A 212 -10.18 4.40 11.63
N TYR A 213 -9.36 4.92 12.55
CA TYR A 213 -9.29 6.36 12.80
C TYR A 213 -7.89 6.76 13.24
N GLU A 214 -7.51 8.01 12.94
CA GLU A 214 -6.27 8.60 13.44
C GLU A 214 -6.53 9.32 14.78
N HIS A 215 -5.82 8.92 15.83
CA HIS A 215 -5.80 9.56 17.13
C HIS A 215 -4.64 10.53 17.24
N GLY A 216 -4.91 11.72 17.78
CA GLY A 216 -3.90 12.71 18.08
C GLY A 216 -4.34 14.10 17.64
N TYR A 217 -4.46 15.02 18.59
CA TYR A 217 -4.70 16.44 18.32
C TYR A 217 -3.68 17.35 19.03
N ASN A 218 -2.59 16.74 19.51
CA ASN A 218 -1.51 17.44 20.20
C ASN A 218 -0.67 18.33 19.27
N ILE A 219 -0.07 19.38 19.82
CA ILE A 219 0.68 20.41 19.08
C ILE A 219 1.91 19.85 18.34
N LYS A 220 2.45 18.70 18.78
CA LYS A 220 3.58 18.01 18.12
C LYS A 220 3.15 16.86 17.21
N LYS A 221 1.86 16.74 16.90
CA LYS A 221 1.33 15.77 15.95
C LYS A 221 1.80 14.34 16.23
N THR A 222 1.87 13.96 17.51
CA THR A 222 2.10 12.57 17.89
C THR A 222 0.84 11.77 17.58
N HIS A 223 0.76 11.24 16.37
CA HIS A 223 -0.42 10.51 15.90
C HIS A 223 -0.28 9.00 16.14
N GLN A 224 -1.42 8.34 16.27
CA GLN A 224 -1.54 6.89 16.36
C GLN A 224 -2.77 6.45 15.58
N GLY A 225 -2.67 5.34 14.86
CA GLY A 225 -3.80 4.72 14.19
C GLY A 225 -4.45 3.67 15.07
N VAL A 226 -5.76 3.49 14.90
CA VAL A 226 -6.48 2.35 15.45
C VAL A 226 -7.16 1.62 14.30
N ILE A 227 -6.65 0.44 13.94
CA ILE A 227 -7.23 -0.42 12.91
C ILE A 227 -8.15 -1.45 13.57
N GLY A 228 -9.28 -1.74 12.94
CA GLY A 228 -10.36 -2.54 13.54
C GLY A 228 -11.00 -1.81 14.71
N ALA A 229 -11.18 -0.49 14.58
CA ALA A 229 -11.67 0.38 15.63
C ALA A 229 -13.14 0.11 15.94
N ARG A 230 -13.46 -0.13 17.22
CA ARG A 230 -14.85 -0.32 17.68
C ARG A 230 -15.45 0.94 18.28
N LYS A 231 -14.59 1.84 18.77
CA LYS A 231 -15.00 3.09 19.43
C LYS A 231 -13.85 4.08 19.44
N VAL A 232 -14.17 5.36 19.23
CA VAL A 232 -13.18 6.44 19.37
C VAL A 232 -12.81 6.64 20.83
N TYR A 233 -11.51 6.56 21.13
CA TYR A 233 -10.95 7.10 22.37
C TYR A 233 -10.65 8.59 22.20
N TRP A 234 -11.40 9.41 22.92
CA TRP A 234 -11.40 10.87 22.74
C TRP A 234 -10.27 11.62 23.45
N ASN A 235 -9.69 11.04 24.50
CA ASN A 235 -8.79 11.80 25.36
C ASN A 235 -7.36 11.78 24.83
N ASP A 236 -6.86 12.94 24.42
CA ASP A 236 -5.46 13.22 24.14
C ASP A 236 -4.94 14.42 24.97
N TYR A 237 -3.63 14.61 24.97
CA TYR A 237 -2.91 15.70 25.63
C TYR A 237 -2.59 16.82 24.66
N ILE A 238 -3.08 18.04 24.92
CA ILE A 238 -2.88 19.20 24.03
C ILE A 238 -1.39 19.57 23.89
N LEU A 239 -0.65 19.56 25.00
CA LEU A 239 0.78 19.86 25.03
C LEU A 239 1.60 18.68 24.50
N PRO A 240 2.83 18.93 24.00
CA PRO A 240 3.73 17.86 23.56
C PRO A 240 3.81 16.73 24.58
N GLN A 241 3.46 15.52 24.15
CA GLN A 241 3.35 14.37 25.04
C GLN A 241 4.71 13.98 25.60
N THR A 242 4.79 13.81 26.92
CA THR A 242 5.87 13.04 27.56
C THR A 242 5.77 11.56 27.15
N ARG A 243 6.86 10.81 27.30
CA ARG A 243 6.84 9.37 26.99
C ARG A 243 5.78 8.59 27.78
N SER A 244 5.55 8.97 29.05
CA SER A 244 4.52 8.30 29.87
C SER A 244 3.11 8.57 29.34
N GLN A 245 2.87 9.77 28.79
CA GLN A 245 1.61 10.13 28.13
C GLN A 245 1.45 9.37 26.82
N LYS A 246 2.51 9.28 25.99
CA LYS A 246 2.52 8.42 24.79
C LYS A 246 2.16 6.97 25.15
N GLN A 247 2.81 6.42 26.18
CA GLN A 247 2.53 5.06 26.65
C GLN A 247 1.11 4.89 27.18
N HIS A 248 0.55 5.93 27.81
CA HIS A 248 -0.83 5.95 28.26
C HIS A 248 -1.81 5.86 27.10
N VAL A 249 -1.61 6.71 26.08
CA VAL A 249 -2.43 6.77 24.87
C VAL A 249 -2.38 5.42 24.17
N ILE A 250 -1.19 4.87 23.88
CA ILE A 250 -1.04 3.55 23.25
C ILE A 250 -1.83 2.47 24.00
N LYS A 251 -1.70 2.41 25.33
CA LYS A 251 -2.47 1.45 26.16
C LYS A 251 -3.98 1.63 25.96
N LYS A 252 -4.44 2.89 25.95
CA LYS A 252 -5.87 3.20 25.84
C LYS A 252 -6.42 2.89 24.47
N LEU A 253 -5.68 3.18 23.41
CA LEU A 253 -6.06 2.84 22.05
C LEU A 253 -6.17 1.32 21.85
N LYS A 254 -5.27 0.54 22.44
CA LYS A 254 -5.33 -0.93 22.37
C LYS A 254 -6.60 -1.53 23.00
N GLU A 255 -7.25 -0.82 23.93
CA GLU A 255 -8.54 -1.22 24.51
C GLU A 255 -9.72 -1.01 23.54
N HIS A 256 -9.55 -0.22 22.47
CA HIS A 256 -10.63 0.27 21.60
C HIS A 256 -10.57 -0.20 20.13
N GLY A 257 -9.53 -0.93 19.75
CA GLY A 257 -9.41 -1.51 18.41
C GLY A 257 -8.75 -2.89 18.40
N ARG A 258 -8.38 -3.37 17.21
CA ARG A 258 -7.65 -4.63 17.04
C ARG A 258 -6.14 -4.40 17.05
N LEU A 259 -5.69 -3.41 16.26
CA LEU A 259 -4.29 -3.06 16.09
C LEU A 259 -4.07 -1.58 16.36
N VAL A 260 -2.96 -1.25 17.03
CA VAL A 260 -2.51 0.12 17.26
C VAL A 260 -1.29 0.38 16.39
N VAL A 261 -1.36 1.45 15.61
CA VAL A 261 -0.32 1.91 14.70
C VAL A 261 0.32 3.17 15.26
N LEU A 262 1.63 3.33 15.10
CA LEU A 262 2.26 4.65 15.23
C LEU A 262 2.33 5.27 13.82
N HIS A 263 1.44 6.23 13.54
CA HIS A 263 1.42 6.94 12.25
C HIS A 263 2.59 7.92 12.14
N HIS A 264 3.18 7.98 10.94
CA HIS A 264 4.32 8.81 10.50
C HIS A 264 5.20 9.33 11.66
N PRO A 265 5.83 8.44 12.43
CA PRO A 265 6.31 8.76 13.77
C PRO A 265 7.46 9.77 13.83
N ASP A 266 8.18 9.97 12.72
CA ASP A 266 9.23 11.00 12.62
C ASP A 266 8.67 12.41 12.30
N TRP A 267 7.39 12.52 11.93
CA TRP A 267 6.78 13.78 11.56
C TRP A 267 6.77 14.79 12.72
N ILE A 268 7.41 15.95 12.51
CA ILE A 268 7.51 17.07 13.47
C ILE A 268 8.08 16.63 14.84
N GLY A 269 8.80 15.51 14.89
CA GLY A 269 9.32 14.93 16.13
C GLY A 269 8.22 14.40 17.06
N GLY A 270 7.14 13.86 16.49
CA GLY A 270 6.07 13.16 17.19
C GLY A 270 6.63 12.03 18.06
N TYR A 271 7.60 11.27 17.56
CA TYR A 271 8.41 10.32 18.33
C TYR A 271 9.91 10.56 18.15
N ASN A 272 10.72 9.90 18.97
CA ASN A 272 12.17 9.94 18.87
C ASN A 272 12.78 8.58 19.23
N LYS A 273 14.07 8.40 18.97
CA LYS A 273 14.81 7.15 19.24
C LYS A 273 14.68 6.68 20.69
N ARG A 274 14.60 7.58 21.68
CA ARG A 274 14.44 7.17 23.09
C ARG A 274 13.02 6.63 23.36
N ASP A 275 12.01 7.18 22.70
CA ASP A 275 10.64 6.65 22.77
C ASP A 275 10.60 5.25 22.17
N MET A 276 11.16 5.05 20.98
CA MET A 276 11.21 3.75 20.29
C MET A 276 11.89 2.65 21.09
N ARG A 277 12.96 2.99 21.82
CA ARG A 277 13.64 2.05 22.72
C ARG A 277 12.77 1.52 23.86
N SER A 278 11.71 2.23 24.27
CA SER A 278 11.04 1.94 25.56
C SER A 278 9.52 1.92 25.55
N LEU A 279 8.86 2.49 24.54
CA LEU A 279 7.41 2.33 24.37
C LEU A 279 7.08 0.89 23.95
N THR A 280 5.94 0.39 24.42
CA THR A 280 5.42 -0.95 24.07
C THR A 280 3.91 -0.95 23.87
N GLY A 281 3.37 -2.05 23.34
CA GLY A 281 1.93 -2.29 23.15
C GLY A 281 1.29 -1.69 21.90
N TYR A 282 2.10 -1.15 20.98
CA TYR A 282 1.71 -0.92 19.58
C TYR A 282 2.09 -2.14 18.74
N ASP A 283 1.36 -2.35 17.64
CA ASP A 283 1.46 -3.55 16.79
C ASP A 283 2.14 -3.23 15.46
N LEU A 284 1.82 -2.06 14.90
CA LEU A 284 2.24 -1.61 13.59
C LEU A 284 3.00 -0.27 13.67
N PHE A 285 3.85 -0.05 12.68
CA PHE A 285 4.67 1.13 12.51
C PHE A 285 4.49 1.65 11.10
N GLU A 286 3.98 2.86 10.93
CA GLU A 286 3.93 3.47 9.60
C GLU A 286 5.35 3.90 9.21
N VAL A 287 6.00 3.04 8.42
CA VAL A 287 7.38 3.26 7.96
C VAL A 287 7.38 4.14 6.72
N LEU A 288 6.40 3.93 5.84
CA LEU A 288 6.27 4.61 4.56
C LEU A 288 5.02 5.49 4.58
N ASN A 289 5.23 6.73 4.19
CA ASN A 289 4.24 7.79 4.09
C ASN A 289 4.81 8.79 3.07
N ASP A 290 3.97 9.32 2.18
CA ASP A 290 4.40 10.12 1.01
C ASP A 290 5.37 11.24 1.39
N PHE A 291 5.21 11.79 2.59
CA PHE A 291 6.02 12.89 3.08
C PHE A 291 7.24 12.47 3.93
N TRP A 292 7.23 11.28 4.54
CA TRP A 292 8.22 10.87 5.54
C TRP A 292 8.46 9.36 5.58
N ILE A 293 9.73 8.97 5.46
CA ILE A 293 10.17 7.58 5.65
C ILE A 293 10.78 7.43 7.04
N SER A 294 10.20 6.57 7.88
CA SER A 294 10.56 6.40 9.29
C SER A 294 11.41 5.13 9.58
N GLU A 295 12.19 4.65 8.60
CA GLU A 295 13.06 3.46 8.73
C GLU A 295 13.95 3.54 9.97
N ASP A 296 14.57 4.69 10.19
CA ASP A 296 15.50 4.96 11.30
C ASP A 296 14.88 4.72 12.68
N LEU A 297 13.61 5.08 12.85
CA LEU A 297 12.88 4.86 14.11
C LEU A 297 12.39 3.42 14.22
N TRP A 298 12.00 2.81 13.10
CA TRP A 298 11.59 1.41 13.04
C TRP A 298 12.74 0.48 13.44
N ASP A 299 13.94 0.69 12.89
CA ASP A 299 15.13 -0.09 13.23
C ASP A 299 15.52 0.05 14.71
N VAL A 300 15.34 1.23 15.30
CA VAL A 300 15.56 1.43 16.75
C VAL A 300 14.55 0.64 17.58
N ALA A 301 13.28 0.55 17.14
CA ALA A 301 12.27 -0.25 17.81
C ALA A 301 12.60 -1.75 17.71
N LEU A 302 12.92 -2.25 16.50
CA LEU A 302 13.32 -3.63 16.27
C LEU A 302 14.56 -4.01 17.09
N SER A 303 15.58 -3.15 17.09
CA SER A 303 16.82 -3.36 17.85
C SER A 303 16.60 -3.38 19.36
N ALA A 304 15.58 -2.68 19.85
CA ALA A 304 15.16 -2.73 21.25
C ALA A 304 14.29 -3.95 21.60
N GLY A 305 14.03 -4.84 20.63
CA GLY A 305 13.19 -6.03 20.76
C GLY A 305 11.70 -5.71 20.81
N ARG A 306 11.26 -4.76 19.96
CA ARG A 306 9.84 -4.49 19.73
C ARG A 306 9.44 -5.21 18.44
N PRO A 307 8.65 -6.30 18.50
CA PRO A 307 8.27 -7.09 17.32
C PRO A 307 7.15 -6.39 16.52
N VAL A 308 7.43 -5.16 16.10
CA VAL A 308 6.50 -4.28 15.40
C VAL A 308 6.60 -4.51 13.90
N MET A 309 5.44 -4.61 13.23
CA MET A 309 5.37 -4.80 11.78
C MET A 309 5.21 -3.47 11.06
N LEU A 310 5.69 -3.41 9.82
CA LEU A 310 5.54 -2.28 8.94
C LEU A 310 4.07 -2.11 8.51
N LEU A 311 3.67 -0.85 8.41
CA LEU A 311 2.54 -0.36 7.64
C LEU A 311 3.07 0.71 6.66
N ALA A 312 2.42 0.80 5.51
CA ALA A 312 2.62 1.84 4.51
C ALA A 312 1.26 2.39 4.11
N GLY A 313 1.16 3.71 3.99
CA GLY A 313 -0.10 4.38 3.64
C GLY A 313 0.14 5.79 3.12
N ASP A 314 -0.76 6.25 2.25
CA ASP A 314 -0.59 7.50 1.52
C ASP A 314 -0.74 8.76 2.40
N ASP A 315 -1.45 8.67 3.53
CA ASP A 315 -1.93 9.83 4.31
C ASP A 315 -2.61 10.86 3.38
N ALA A 316 -3.47 10.33 2.53
CA ALA A 316 -4.08 11.07 1.43
C ALA A 316 -5.03 12.14 1.96
N HIS A 317 -4.70 13.41 1.67
CA HIS A 317 -5.51 14.57 2.05
C HIS A 317 -6.23 15.24 0.87
N ASN A 318 -5.87 14.87 -0.36
CA ASN A 318 -6.49 15.35 -1.58
C ASN A 318 -6.39 14.28 -2.68
N VAL A 319 -7.39 13.43 -2.81
CA VAL A 319 -7.35 12.28 -3.75
C VAL A 319 -7.34 12.72 -5.22
N PHE A 320 -7.71 13.96 -5.52
CA PHE A 320 -7.61 14.54 -6.87
C PHE A 320 -6.21 15.00 -7.24
N LYS A 321 -5.26 15.02 -6.29
CA LYS A 321 -3.86 15.34 -6.55
C LYS A 321 -3.13 14.02 -6.75
N PRO A 322 -2.67 13.69 -7.97
CA PRO A 322 -2.07 12.39 -8.23
C PRO A 322 -0.91 12.07 -7.29
N THR A 323 -0.11 13.05 -6.87
CA THR A 323 1.00 12.79 -5.95
C THR A 323 0.58 12.35 -4.55
N ASP A 324 -0.68 12.49 -4.15
CA ASP A 324 -1.15 12.17 -2.79
C ASP A 324 -1.83 10.79 -2.71
N ILE A 325 -1.77 10.00 -3.80
CA ILE A 325 -2.42 8.68 -3.93
C ILE A 325 -1.47 7.66 -4.57
N ALA A 326 -1.55 6.40 -4.14
CA ALA A 326 -0.70 5.31 -4.61
C ALA A 326 0.79 5.70 -4.67
N ARG A 327 1.26 6.32 -3.60
CA ARG A 327 2.67 6.52 -3.26
C ARG A 327 3.12 5.42 -2.35
N ASP A 328 2.39 5.22 -1.26
CA ASP A 328 2.76 4.28 -0.22
C ASP A 328 1.55 3.43 0.16
N PHE A 329 1.71 2.11 0.04
CA PHE A 329 0.64 1.19 0.37
C PHE A 329 1.18 -0.14 0.88
N THR A 330 0.30 -0.88 1.55
CA THR A 330 0.63 -2.17 2.15
C THR A 330 0.08 -3.28 1.27
N MET A 331 0.94 -4.23 0.89
CA MET A 331 0.51 -5.50 0.32
C MET A 331 0.30 -6.50 1.45
N VAL A 332 -0.91 -7.04 1.58
CA VAL A 332 -1.31 -7.98 2.64
C VAL A 332 -1.57 -9.35 2.04
N PHE A 333 -0.92 -10.39 2.54
CA PHE A 333 -1.20 -11.75 2.06
C PHE A 333 -2.44 -12.30 2.76
N GLY A 334 -3.52 -12.52 2.00
CA GLY A 334 -4.81 -12.90 2.55
C GLY A 334 -5.69 -13.64 1.55
N ASP A 335 -6.80 -14.19 2.03
CA ASP A 335 -7.80 -14.85 1.21
C ASP A 335 -8.56 -13.83 0.36
N ALA A 336 -8.51 -13.97 -0.96
CA ALA A 336 -9.24 -13.10 -1.87
C ALA A 336 -10.76 -13.29 -1.75
N GLY A 337 -11.21 -14.50 -1.38
CA GLY A 337 -12.63 -14.82 -1.18
C GLY A 337 -13.29 -13.95 -0.10
N ALA A 338 -12.51 -13.43 0.86
CA ALA A 338 -13.01 -12.46 1.85
C ALA A 338 -13.42 -11.10 1.24
N VAL A 339 -12.97 -10.80 0.02
CA VAL A 339 -13.33 -9.58 -0.73
C VAL A 339 -14.41 -9.88 -1.78
N VAL A 340 -14.34 -11.04 -2.45
CA VAL A 340 -15.26 -11.40 -3.55
C VAL A 340 -16.54 -12.08 -3.09
N ASP A 341 -16.47 -12.96 -2.08
CA ASP A 341 -17.56 -13.85 -1.65
C ASP A 341 -18.15 -13.49 -0.28
N ALA A 342 -17.69 -12.41 0.35
CA ALA A 342 -18.27 -11.98 1.60
C ALA A 342 -19.75 -11.63 1.39
N PRO A 343 -20.68 -12.20 2.17
CA PRO A 343 -22.08 -11.84 2.08
C PRO A 343 -22.22 -10.34 2.35
N LEU A 344 -22.99 -9.65 1.50
CA LEU A 344 -23.44 -8.28 1.73
C LEU A 344 -24.30 -8.28 3.00
N ILE A 345 -23.65 -8.20 4.17
CA ILE A 345 -24.17 -8.11 5.56
C ILE A 345 -25.45 -8.94 5.83
N PRO A 346 -25.44 -9.96 6.73
CA PRO A 346 -26.68 -10.59 7.13
C PRO A 346 -27.59 -9.57 7.84
N GLU A 347 -28.83 -9.43 7.35
CA GLU A 347 -29.89 -8.73 8.07
C GLU A 347 -29.91 -9.18 9.53
N SER A 348 -30.00 -8.22 10.44
CA SER A 348 -29.92 -8.45 11.88
C SER A 348 -30.84 -9.58 12.34
N VAL A 349 -30.28 -10.76 12.61
CA VAL A 349 -30.97 -11.79 13.37
C VAL A 349 -30.77 -11.44 14.83
N GLY A 350 -31.85 -11.04 15.49
CA GLY A 350 -31.82 -10.61 16.88
C GLY A 350 -31.37 -11.71 17.83
N GLY A 351 -30.56 -11.31 18.82
CA GLY A 351 -30.51 -11.95 20.13
C GLY A 351 -29.35 -12.93 20.36
N GLY A 352 -28.34 -12.45 21.09
CA GLY A 352 -27.57 -13.24 22.06
C GLY A 352 -26.39 -14.06 21.51
N ASP A 353 -25.17 -13.64 21.87
CA ASP A 353 -23.95 -14.46 21.97
C ASP A 353 -23.55 -15.33 20.76
N GLU A 354 -23.85 -14.89 19.53
CA GLU A 354 -23.31 -15.53 18.34
C GLU A 354 -22.00 -14.86 17.90
N LEU A 355 -20.99 -15.69 17.64
CA LEU A 355 -19.65 -15.32 17.24
C LEU A 355 -19.71 -14.59 15.89
N CYS A 356 -19.82 -13.25 15.87
CA CYS A 356 -19.61 -12.48 14.64
C CYS A 356 -18.18 -12.76 14.15
N LEU A 357 -18.04 -13.65 13.17
CA LEU A 357 -16.80 -13.85 12.44
C LEU A 357 -16.53 -12.55 11.67
N SER A 358 -15.49 -11.83 12.06
CA SER A 358 -15.05 -10.63 11.34
C SER A 358 -14.67 -11.02 9.92
N VAL A 359 -15.24 -10.35 8.93
CA VAL A 359 -14.91 -10.57 7.50
C VAL A 359 -13.49 -10.13 7.18
N ALA A 360 -12.91 -9.27 8.02
CA ALA A 360 -11.54 -8.79 7.92
C ALA A 360 -10.54 -9.57 8.82
N GLU A 361 -10.94 -10.66 9.47
CA GLU A 361 -10.08 -11.34 10.46
C GLU A 361 -8.75 -11.84 9.87
N ASP A 362 -8.76 -12.30 8.62
CA ASP A 362 -7.53 -12.73 7.95
C ASP A 362 -6.58 -11.58 7.65
N VAL A 363 -7.10 -10.39 7.33
CA VAL A 363 -6.32 -9.16 7.19
C VAL A 363 -5.71 -8.77 8.54
N TYR A 364 -6.49 -8.79 9.62
CA TYR A 364 -5.97 -8.48 10.96
C TYR A 364 -4.87 -9.44 11.37
N LYS A 365 -5.03 -10.75 11.12
CA LYS A 365 -4.01 -11.76 11.41
C LYS A 365 -2.77 -11.57 10.55
N ALA A 366 -2.91 -11.27 9.26
CA ALA A 366 -1.79 -11.04 8.37
C ALA A 366 -0.96 -9.82 8.81
N LEU A 367 -1.62 -8.70 9.16
CA LEU A 367 -0.96 -7.51 9.72
C LEU A 367 -0.31 -7.79 11.08
N GLU A 368 -0.99 -8.52 11.98
CA GLU A 368 -0.46 -8.88 13.29
C GLU A 368 0.76 -9.82 13.19
N ALA A 369 0.70 -10.81 12.31
CA ALA A 369 1.78 -11.74 12.04
C ALA A 369 2.94 -11.07 11.30
N GLY A 370 2.65 -10.10 10.43
CA GLY A 370 3.61 -9.45 9.54
C GLY A 370 3.70 -10.08 8.16
N THR A 371 2.72 -10.91 7.76
CA THR A 371 2.62 -11.46 6.39
C THR A 371 2.10 -10.37 5.43
N SER A 372 2.81 -9.25 5.43
CA SER A 372 2.57 -8.05 4.63
C SER A 372 3.92 -7.42 4.26
N TYR A 373 3.96 -6.56 3.26
CA TYR A 373 5.10 -5.70 2.96
C TYR A 373 4.64 -4.33 2.46
N GLY A 374 5.49 -3.32 2.59
CA GLY A 374 5.21 -1.97 2.12
C GLY A 374 5.74 -1.77 0.71
N VAL A 375 5.06 -0.93 -0.06
CA VAL A 375 5.51 -0.46 -1.36
C VAL A 375 5.62 1.05 -1.31
N GLU A 376 6.77 1.59 -1.70
CA GLU A 376 7.00 3.01 -1.96
C GLU A 376 7.20 3.17 -3.46
N VAL A 377 6.20 3.69 -4.15
CA VAL A 377 6.26 3.98 -5.57
C VAL A 377 6.97 5.31 -5.77
N THR A 378 7.90 5.38 -6.71
CA THR A 378 8.71 6.60 -6.94
C THR A 378 8.66 7.07 -8.39
N GLU A 379 9.45 8.10 -8.68
CA GLU A 379 9.79 8.58 -10.03
C GLU A 379 8.58 8.83 -10.94
N ARG A 380 8.55 8.23 -12.15
CA ARG A 380 7.56 8.53 -13.18
C ARG A 380 6.17 8.03 -12.79
N LEU A 381 6.08 6.90 -12.11
CA LEU A 381 4.80 6.28 -11.74
C LEU A 381 4.10 7.10 -10.64
N ALA A 382 4.83 7.49 -9.59
CA ALA A 382 4.96 8.92 -9.26
C ALA A 382 3.77 9.86 -9.48
N TYR A 383 3.95 10.55 -10.61
CA TYR A 383 3.21 11.69 -11.09
C TYR A 383 2.24 11.30 -12.21
N GLY A 384 2.10 9.99 -12.47
CA GLY A 384 1.19 9.46 -13.47
C GLY A 384 -0.26 9.76 -13.15
N THR A 385 -1.08 9.75 -14.20
CA THR A 385 -2.55 9.72 -14.07
C THR A 385 -3.01 8.46 -13.33
N VAL A 386 -4.25 8.45 -12.84
CA VAL A 386 -4.84 7.27 -12.18
C VAL A 386 -4.72 6.01 -13.03
N ALA A 387 -5.02 6.09 -14.32
CA ALA A 387 -4.90 4.95 -15.25
C ALA A 387 -3.45 4.46 -15.40
N GLN A 388 -2.50 5.39 -15.56
CA GLN A 388 -1.07 5.05 -15.63
C GLN A 388 -0.58 4.41 -14.33
N LYS A 389 -1.06 4.91 -13.18
CA LYS A 389 -0.77 4.33 -11.88
C LYS A 389 -1.32 2.93 -11.78
N ARG A 390 -2.62 2.71 -12.05
CA ARG A 390 -3.25 1.40 -12.06
C ARG A 390 -2.41 0.38 -12.84
N ALA A 391 -2.14 0.68 -14.11
CA ALA A 391 -1.34 -0.19 -14.98
C ALA A 391 0.06 -0.47 -14.42
N GLY A 392 0.75 0.55 -13.91
CA GLY A 392 2.08 0.36 -13.33
C GLY A 392 2.06 -0.43 -12.02
N LEU A 393 1.04 -0.23 -11.17
CA LEU A 393 0.87 -0.98 -9.91
C LEU A 393 0.59 -2.46 -10.16
N ASP A 394 -0.18 -2.77 -11.20
CA ASP A 394 -0.53 -4.15 -11.56
C ASP A 394 0.65 -4.88 -12.21
N ALA A 395 1.56 -4.15 -12.85
CA ALA A 395 2.81 -4.67 -13.38
C ALA A 395 3.92 -4.84 -12.33
N LEU A 396 3.70 -4.45 -11.07
CA LEU A 396 4.73 -4.55 -10.04
C LEU A 396 5.04 -6.02 -9.72
N PRO A 397 6.32 -6.41 -9.63
CA PRO A 397 6.69 -7.73 -9.14
C PRO A 397 6.24 -7.90 -7.69
N VAL A 398 5.72 -9.08 -7.37
CA VAL A 398 5.24 -9.43 -6.03
C VAL A 398 6.21 -10.40 -5.36
N LEU A 399 6.12 -10.47 -4.03
CA LEU A 399 6.89 -11.43 -3.25
C LEU A 399 6.36 -12.85 -3.45
N GLU A 400 7.10 -13.69 -4.17
CA GLU A 400 6.71 -15.10 -4.39
C GLU A 400 7.07 -15.99 -3.21
N SER A 401 8.22 -15.73 -2.58
CA SER A 401 8.63 -16.45 -1.38
C SER A 401 9.66 -15.68 -0.56
N CYS A 402 9.60 -15.86 0.75
CA CYS A 402 10.65 -15.44 1.67
C CYS A 402 10.84 -16.58 2.69
N ARG A 403 11.91 -17.35 2.54
CA ARG A 403 12.09 -18.64 3.23
C ARG A 403 13.39 -18.70 3.99
N ILE A 404 13.38 -19.46 5.07
CA ILE A 404 14.58 -19.82 5.81
C ILE A 404 14.80 -21.32 5.68
N TYR A 405 15.90 -21.73 5.04
CA TYR A 405 16.36 -23.11 5.02
C TYR A 405 17.73 -23.20 5.69
N ALA A 406 17.84 -24.08 6.68
CA ALA A 406 18.99 -24.12 7.59
C ALA A 406 19.28 -22.72 8.20
N ASP A 407 20.33 -22.05 7.72
CA ASP A 407 20.77 -20.72 8.12
C ASP A 407 20.65 -19.68 7.00
N THR A 408 20.04 -20.01 5.86
CA THR A 408 19.95 -19.11 4.71
C THR A 408 18.54 -18.53 4.57
N LEU A 409 18.47 -17.20 4.55
CA LEU A 409 17.29 -16.44 4.16
C LEU A 409 17.31 -16.22 2.64
N GLU A 410 16.31 -16.75 1.95
CA GLU A 410 16.05 -16.57 0.52
C GLU A 410 14.83 -15.68 0.33
N VAL A 411 14.95 -14.68 -0.55
CA VAL A 411 13.83 -13.84 -1.00
C VAL A 411 13.72 -13.96 -2.51
N THR A 412 12.52 -14.28 -3.01
CA THR A 412 12.25 -14.43 -4.44
C THR A 412 11.07 -13.54 -4.85
N LEU A 413 11.24 -12.77 -5.92
CA LEU A 413 10.19 -11.96 -6.54
C LEU A 413 9.74 -12.57 -7.87
N SER A 414 8.49 -12.33 -8.25
CA SER A 414 7.91 -12.80 -9.52
C SER A 414 8.51 -12.15 -10.76
N GLY A 415 9.21 -11.04 -10.58
CA GLY A 415 9.83 -10.31 -11.67
C GLY A 415 11.15 -9.68 -11.30
N LYS A 416 11.55 -8.70 -12.11
CA LYS A 416 12.85 -8.06 -12.06
C LYS A 416 13.06 -7.23 -10.79
N ALA A 417 14.24 -7.31 -10.21
CA ALA A 417 14.72 -6.41 -9.18
C ALA A 417 16.08 -5.82 -9.58
N ARG A 418 16.32 -4.56 -9.22
CA ARG A 418 17.62 -3.93 -9.36
C ARG A 418 18.56 -4.38 -8.25
N LYS A 419 18.09 -4.32 -7.01
CA LYS A 419 18.92 -4.58 -5.82
C LYS A 419 18.12 -5.09 -4.64
N PHE A 420 18.74 -5.98 -3.85
CA PHE A 420 18.27 -6.41 -2.53
C PHE A 420 19.24 -5.91 -1.45
N ARG A 421 18.72 -5.30 -0.39
CA ARG A 421 19.47 -4.95 0.82
C ARG A 421 18.95 -5.74 2.01
N PHE A 422 19.81 -6.54 2.62
CA PHE A 422 19.56 -7.20 3.89
C PHE A 422 20.05 -6.31 5.01
N ILE A 423 19.16 -5.96 5.94
CA ILE A 423 19.37 -4.94 6.95
C ILE A 423 19.11 -5.53 8.33
N GLY A 424 20.06 -5.34 9.24
CA GLY A 424 20.01 -5.81 10.62
C GLY A 424 19.94 -4.66 11.62
N GLN A 425 20.49 -4.92 12.80
CA GLN A 425 20.38 -4.05 13.97
C GLN A 425 20.85 -2.63 13.71
N ASP A 426 20.09 -1.69 14.29
CA ASP A 426 20.25 -0.25 14.15
C ASP A 426 20.31 0.22 12.68
N GLY A 427 19.66 -0.51 11.76
CA GLY A 427 19.61 -0.19 10.34
C GLY A 427 20.88 -0.53 9.57
N ARG A 428 21.78 -1.33 10.15
CA ARG A 428 23.03 -1.71 9.49
C ARG A 428 22.77 -2.61 8.29
N VAL A 429 23.26 -2.20 7.11
CA VAL A 429 23.29 -3.07 5.93
C VAL A 429 24.25 -4.24 6.17
N LEU A 430 23.71 -5.45 6.13
CA LEU A 430 24.43 -6.71 6.33
C LEU A 430 24.97 -7.27 5.01
N LYS A 431 24.20 -7.12 3.93
CA LYS A 431 24.55 -7.54 2.57
C LYS A 431 23.73 -6.75 1.55
N GLU A 432 24.35 -6.43 0.43
CA GLU A 432 23.66 -5.99 -0.79
C GLU A 432 23.87 -7.01 -1.90
N VAL A 433 22.84 -7.21 -2.72
CA VAL A 433 22.88 -8.07 -3.92
C VAL A 433 22.36 -7.24 -5.07
N GLU A 434 23.24 -6.92 -6.02
CA GLU A 434 22.84 -6.33 -7.30
C GLU A 434 22.31 -7.45 -8.20
N ALA A 435 21.08 -7.30 -8.67
CA ALA A 435 20.40 -8.26 -9.54
C ALA A 435 20.37 -7.77 -11.01
N MET A 436 20.73 -6.52 -11.26
CA MET A 436 20.97 -5.96 -12.59
C MET A 436 22.23 -5.10 -12.61
N PRO A 437 23.03 -5.10 -13.70
CA PRO A 437 24.17 -4.21 -13.84
C PRO A 437 23.71 -2.74 -13.92
N GLU A 438 24.49 -1.83 -13.34
CA GLU A 438 24.23 -0.38 -13.43
C GLU A 438 24.21 0.06 -14.90
N ARG A 439 23.19 0.84 -15.29
CA ARG A 439 23.17 1.49 -16.59
C ARG A 439 24.32 2.51 -16.59
N ALA A 440 25.32 2.31 -17.44
CA ALA A 440 26.34 3.34 -17.68
C ALA A 440 25.60 4.61 -18.14
N GLU A 441 25.79 5.71 -17.43
CA GLU A 441 25.35 7.03 -17.91
C GLU A 441 26.03 7.28 -19.25
N GLU A 442 25.27 7.22 -20.34
CA GLU A 442 25.71 7.76 -21.63
C GLU A 442 25.94 9.25 -21.41
N GLY A 443 27.21 9.65 -21.41
CA GLY A 443 27.61 11.02 -21.19
C GLY A 443 26.92 11.96 -22.16
N ASP A 444 26.30 13.00 -21.61
CA ASP A 444 25.77 14.15 -22.33
C ASP A 444 26.82 14.67 -23.32
N GLY A 445 26.64 14.32 -24.60
CA GLY A 445 27.32 14.96 -25.70
C GLY A 445 26.81 16.39 -25.80
N GLN A 446 27.61 17.34 -25.32
CA GLN A 446 27.40 18.76 -25.53
C GLN A 446 27.23 19.05 -27.03
N THR A 447 26.00 19.33 -27.45
CA THR A 447 25.73 20.01 -28.72
C THR A 447 26.17 21.45 -28.60
N GLN A 448 27.37 21.75 -29.10
CA GLN A 448 27.74 23.12 -29.46
C GLN A 448 27.03 23.48 -30.77
N GLU A 449 26.11 24.44 -30.69
CA GLU A 449 25.68 25.23 -31.83
C GLU A 449 26.86 26.08 -32.32
N GLU A 450 27.42 25.73 -33.48
CA GLU A 450 28.18 26.68 -34.30
C GLU A 450 27.46 26.89 -35.64
N THR A 451 27.17 28.16 -35.87
CA THR A 451 26.61 28.74 -37.08
C THR A 451 27.68 28.83 -38.17
N ALA A 452 27.37 28.39 -39.40
CA ALA A 452 28.02 28.91 -40.61
C ALA A 452 27.17 28.66 -41.86
N GLU A 453 26.83 29.75 -42.53
CA GLU A 453 26.29 29.81 -43.89
C GLU A 453 27.27 29.24 -44.93
N GLY A 454 26.72 28.75 -46.05
CA GLY A 454 27.35 28.96 -47.36
C GLY A 454 27.49 27.75 -48.29
N GLY A 455 26.65 27.72 -49.32
CA GLY A 455 27.18 27.59 -50.69
C GLY A 455 27.19 26.22 -51.38
N ARG A 456 26.19 26.05 -52.25
CA ARG A 456 26.31 25.64 -53.68
C ARG A 456 26.83 24.23 -54.08
N LEU A 457 25.89 23.56 -54.78
CA LEU A 457 25.99 22.97 -56.13
C LEU A 457 26.45 21.50 -56.31
N ALA A 458 25.47 20.75 -56.84
CA ALA A 458 25.53 19.89 -58.04
C ALA A 458 25.98 18.43 -57.92
N GLY A 459 25.22 17.58 -58.60
CA GLY A 459 25.66 16.27 -59.09
C GLY A 459 24.65 15.16 -58.81
N GLY A 460 23.72 14.93 -59.75
CA GLY A 460 22.79 13.81 -59.69
C GLY A 460 23.40 12.49 -60.18
N SER A 461 22.68 11.40 -59.97
CA SER A 461 22.32 10.42 -61.00
C SER A 461 21.46 9.32 -60.39
N GLU A 462 20.43 8.95 -61.16
CA GLU A 462 19.54 7.82 -60.98
C GLU A 462 20.29 6.48 -60.91
N GLY A 463 19.64 5.49 -60.30
CA GLY A 463 20.10 4.10 -60.28
C GLY A 463 19.09 3.22 -59.57
N GLU A 464 18.05 2.84 -60.29
CA GLU A 464 17.17 1.71 -59.95
C GLU A 464 17.98 0.41 -59.87
N GLY A 465 17.62 -0.46 -58.93
CA GLY A 465 18.23 -1.77 -58.77
C GLY A 465 17.44 -2.59 -57.75
N GLU A 466 16.39 -3.26 -58.23
CA GLU A 466 15.78 -4.39 -57.56
C GLU A 466 16.82 -5.53 -57.43
N SER A 467 16.94 -6.11 -56.24
CA SER A 467 17.41 -7.49 -56.11
C SER A 467 16.75 -8.14 -54.89
N GLU A 468 15.84 -9.06 -55.19
CA GLU A 468 15.37 -10.10 -54.29
C GLU A 468 16.57 -10.92 -53.80
N GLY A 469 16.63 -11.15 -52.50
CA GLY A 469 17.61 -12.00 -51.84
C GLY A 469 16.95 -12.69 -50.67
N GLU A 470 16.40 -13.87 -50.95
CA GLU A 470 15.99 -14.84 -49.94
C GLU A 470 17.19 -15.17 -49.05
N GLY A 471 17.03 -14.89 -47.75
CA GLY A 471 17.97 -15.26 -46.71
C GLY A 471 17.18 -15.80 -45.53
N GLU A 472 17.03 -17.13 -45.52
CA GLU A 472 16.59 -17.90 -44.35
C GLU A 472 17.58 -17.63 -43.20
N GLY A 473 17.20 -16.72 -42.30
CA GLY A 473 17.84 -16.53 -41.01
C GLY A 473 16.90 -17.05 -39.95
N GLU A 474 17.20 -18.24 -39.44
CA GLU A 474 16.65 -18.74 -38.17
C GLU A 474 17.03 -17.74 -37.07
N GLY A 475 16.16 -16.76 -36.85
CA GLY A 475 16.20 -15.91 -35.67
C GLY A 475 15.80 -16.77 -34.49
N GLU A 476 16.81 -17.28 -33.77
CA GLU A 476 16.65 -17.72 -32.39
C GLU A 476 15.92 -16.61 -31.65
N GLY A 477 14.63 -16.85 -31.38
CA GLY A 477 13.86 -15.99 -30.50
C GLY A 477 14.56 -16.00 -29.15
N GLU A 478 15.17 -14.89 -28.78
CA GLU A 478 15.49 -14.58 -27.41
C GLU A 478 14.15 -14.56 -26.66
N GLY A 479 13.76 -15.73 -26.13
CA GLY A 479 12.76 -15.81 -25.10
C GLY A 479 13.29 -14.97 -23.94
N GLU A 480 12.68 -13.80 -23.73
CA GLU A 480 12.85 -13.04 -22.50
C GLU A 480 12.54 -13.97 -21.35
N ASP A 481 13.58 -14.43 -20.65
CA ASP A 481 13.47 -15.36 -19.55
C ASP A 481 12.65 -14.68 -18.43
N ALA A 482 11.36 -15.02 -18.34
CA ALA A 482 10.42 -14.57 -17.32
C ALA A 482 10.67 -15.27 -15.97
N GLY A 483 11.95 -15.53 -15.65
CA GLY A 483 12.39 -16.15 -14.41
C GLY A 483 12.36 -15.15 -13.27
N GLY A 484 11.69 -15.50 -12.16
CA GLY A 484 11.72 -14.72 -10.92
C GLY A 484 13.15 -14.51 -10.40
N VAL A 485 13.39 -13.39 -9.70
CA VAL A 485 14.73 -13.03 -9.19
C VAL A 485 14.83 -13.38 -7.71
N SER A 486 15.89 -14.12 -7.34
CA SER A 486 16.17 -14.51 -5.94
C SER A 486 17.44 -13.85 -5.38
N ALA A 487 17.41 -13.53 -4.09
CA ALA A 487 18.56 -13.07 -3.33
C ALA A 487 18.69 -13.81 -1.99
N PHE A 488 19.94 -13.98 -1.54
CA PHE A 488 20.26 -14.85 -0.41
C PHE A 488 21.12 -14.13 0.64
N TYR A 489 20.85 -14.41 1.91
CA TYR A 489 21.68 -13.98 3.05
C TYR A 489 21.84 -15.11 4.08
N ILE A 490 23.06 -15.33 4.55
CA ILE A 490 23.36 -16.31 5.60
C ILE A 490 23.14 -15.63 6.95
N LEU A 491 22.12 -16.07 7.68
CA LEU A 491 21.75 -15.63 9.01
C LEU A 491 22.81 -16.03 10.03
N ARG A 492 23.37 -15.03 10.72
CA ARG A 492 24.48 -15.22 11.66
C ARG A 492 23.99 -15.41 13.09
N ALA A 493 24.92 -15.80 13.96
CA ALA A 493 24.61 -15.98 15.38
C ALA A 493 24.28 -14.65 16.07
N GLU A 494 24.94 -13.58 15.64
CA GLU A 494 24.76 -12.21 16.13
C GLU A 494 23.53 -11.50 15.58
N ASP A 495 22.93 -12.00 14.50
CA ASP A 495 21.74 -11.41 13.89
C ASP A 495 20.52 -11.65 14.80
N THR A 496 19.90 -10.57 15.28
CA THR A 496 18.70 -10.59 16.13
C THR A 496 17.44 -10.44 15.28
N TYR A 497 17.52 -9.68 14.20
CA TYR A 497 16.53 -9.61 13.14
C TYR A 497 17.22 -9.31 11.80
N VAL A 498 16.56 -9.67 10.71
CA VAL A 498 16.94 -9.25 9.35
C VAL A 498 15.68 -8.84 8.61
N ARG A 499 15.64 -7.61 8.09
CA ARG A 499 14.62 -7.13 7.15
C ARG A 499 15.23 -6.94 5.76
N VAL A 500 14.38 -6.90 4.74
CA VAL A 500 14.83 -6.77 3.35
C VAL A 500 14.17 -5.57 2.70
N LYS A 501 14.99 -4.73 2.08
CA LYS A 501 14.53 -3.66 1.18
C LYS A 501 14.92 -4.05 -0.24
N VAL A 502 13.94 -4.12 -1.14
CA VAL A 502 14.15 -4.41 -2.55
C VAL A 502 13.95 -3.13 -3.33
N CYS A 503 14.85 -2.85 -4.27
CA CYS A 503 14.71 -1.76 -5.21
C CYS A 503 14.43 -2.34 -6.60
N LEU A 504 13.38 -1.85 -7.22
CA LEU A 504 12.92 -2.27 -8.54
C LEU A 504 13.57 -1.42 -9.65
N PRO A 505 13.48 -1.84 -10.93
CA PRO A 505 14.08 -1.11 -12.04
C PRO A 505 13.58 0.33 -12.22
N ASP A 506 12.34 0.63 -11.85
CA ASP A 506 11.71 1.95 -11.88
C ASP A 506 11.95 2.77 -10.59
N SER A 507 12.91 2.33 -9.77
CA SER A 507 13.24 2.83 -8.44
C SER A 507 12.15 2.66 -7.38
N THR A 508 11.00 2.04 -7.69
CA THR A 508 10.02 1.64 -6.66
C THR A 508 10.69 0.72 -5.64
N HIS A 509 10.33 0.85 -4.36
CA HIS A 509 10.91 0.06 -3.28
C HIS A 509 9.87 -0.85 -2.62
N LEU A 510 10.28 -2.09 -2.33
CA LEU A 510 9.52 -3.03 -1.50
C LEU A 510 10.21 -3.15 -0.14
N TYR A 511 9.43 -3.07 0.94
CA TYR A 511 9.90 -3.13 2.32
C TYR A 511 9.28 -4.32 3.03
N LEU A 512 10.07 -5.39 3.18
CA LEU A 512 9.63 -6.62 3.82
C LEU A 512 9.77 -6.50 5.34
N ASN A 513 8.81 -7.07 6.06
CA ASN A 513 8.86 -7.28 7.49
C ASN A 513 10.04 -8.18 7.89
N PRO A 514 10.59 -7.99 9.11
CA PRO A 514 11.78 -8.72 9.53
C PRO A 514 11.48 -10.18 9.85
N VAL A 515 12.43 -11.06 9.53
CA VAL A 515 12.59 -12.31 10.26
C VAL A 515 13.31 -12.00 11.58
N MET A 516 12.88 -12.63 12.68
CA MET A 516 13.37 -12.31 14.03
C MET A 516 13.76 -13.55 14.81
N ARG A 517 14.79 -13.44 15.65
CA ARG A 517 15.13 -14.49 16.61
C ARG A 517 13.97 -14.73 17.59
N THR A 518 13.70 -15.99 17.89
CA THR A 518 12.67 -16.37 18.85
C THR A 518 13.07 -17.60 19.66
N LYS A 519 12.58 -17.65 20.90
CA LYS A 519 12.80 -18.78 21.83
C LYS A 519 11.93 -19.99 21.50
N THR A 520 10.81 -19.77 20.81
CA THR A 520 9.82 -20.80 20.50
C THR A 520 9.62 -20.86 19.00
N LYS A 521 9.86 -22.04 18.41
CA LYS A 521 9.73 -22.28 16.97
C LYS A 521 8.36 -21.84 16.45
N GLY A 522 8.34 -21.10 15.34
CA GLY A 522 7.12 -20.62 14.69
C GLY A 522 6.36 -19.51 15.44
N MET A 523 6.80 -19.10 16.64
CA MET A 523 6.11 -18.06 17.40
C MET A 523 6.79 -16.70 17.25
N LYS A 524 5.99 -15.70 16.88
CA LYS A 524 6.39 -14.29 16.90
C LYS A 524 6.88 -13.92 18.30
N PRO A 525 8.01 -13.18 18.43
CA PRO A 525 8.43 -12.65 19.73
C PRO A 525 7.31 -11.81 20.36
N VAL A 526 7.20 -11.86 21.68
CA VAL A 526 6.12 -11.17 22.41
C VAL A 526 6.54 -9.73 22.74
N MET A 527 5.68 -8.77 22.39
CA MET A 527 5.86 -7.36 22.75
C MET A 527 5.87 -7.21 24.30
N PRO A 528 6.88 -6.57 24.91
CA PRO A 528 6.93 -6.49 26.37
C PRO A 528 5.75 -5.74 26.99
N GLU A 529 5.27 -6.25 28.12
CA GLU A 529 4.08 -5.70 28.78
C GLU A 529 4.23 -4.24 29.22
N ILE A 530 3.14 -3.50 29.11
CA ILE A 530 3.02 -2.13 29.63
C ILE A 530 2.91 -2.19 31.16
N ARG A 531 3.87 -1.58 31.88
CA ARG A 531 3.90 -1.57 33.36
C ARG A 531 3.66 -0.18 33.94
N LYS A 532 2.67 -0.02 34.82
CA LYS A 532 2.43 1.22 35.58
C LYS A 532 3.29 1.25 36.85
N TYR A 533 3.69 2.44 37.30
CA TYR A 533 4.22 2.61 38.66
C TYR A 533 3.10 2.39 39.68
N ARG A 534 3.42 1.73 40.81
CA ARG A 534 2.51 1.70 41.97
C ARG A 534 2.61 3.05 42.68
N LEU A 535 1.47 3.64 43.06
CA LEU A 535 1.34 5.01 43.59
C LEU A 535 2.30 5.34 44.76
N PHE A 536 2.80 4.33 45.48
CA PHE A 536 3.69 4.48 46.65
C PHE A 536 5.20 4.27 46.38
N THR A 537 5.61 4.01 45.13
CA THR A 537 7.04 3.75 44.80
C THR A 537 7.79 4.97 44.25
N ILE A 538 7.16 6.15 44.17
CA ILE A 538 7.79 7.36 43.63
C ILE A 538 8.92 7.90 44.53
N PHE A 539 8.99 7.46 45.80
CA PHE A 539 10.05 7.80 46.76
C PHE A 539 10.96 6.62 47.15
N GLY A 540 10.86 5.48 46.45
CA GLY A 540 11.79 4.37 46.66
C GLY A 540 13.08 4.63 45.88
N HIS A 541 14.16 4.94 46.59
CA HIS A 541 15.51 4.75 46.07
C HIS A 541 15.72 3.25 45.83
N ASP A 542 16.06 2.89 44.60
CA ASP A 542 16.95 1.79 44.24
C ASP A 542 17.73 2.21 43.00
#